data_AF-A0A8K0MEN3-F1
#
_entry.id   AF-A0A8K0MEN3-F1
#
_cell.length_a   1.000
_cell.length_b   1.000
_cell.length_c   1.000
_cell.angle_alpha   90.00
_cell.angle_beta   90.00
_cell.angle_gamma   90.00
#
_symmetry.space_group_name_H-M   'P 1'
#
loop_
_entity.id
_entity.type
_entity.pdbx_description
1 polymer ?
#
loop_
_entity_poly.entity_id
_entity_poly.type
_entity_poly.pdbx_seq_one_letter_code
_entity_poly.pdbx_strand_id
1 'polypeptide(L)'
;MNAFKAFKTCVPITWSPNLYITLVRGIPGTRKLHRRTLEALRLRKCNRTVMRWNTPTVRGMLQQVKRLVVVETEEMFKARKAKEANHRALRPPLVVNHLPAPPASCSP
;
A
#
# COMPACT_ATOMS: atom_id res chain seq x y z
N MET A 1 -15.22 -7.10 1.37
CA MET A 1 -14.46 -6.03 2.05
C MET A 1 -13.50 -5.38 1.07
N ASN A 2 -13.39 -4.05 1.02
CA ASN A 2 -12.44 -3.38 0.12
C ASN A 2 -10.99 -3.70 0.53
N ALA A 3 -10.11 -4.04 -0.42
CA ALA A 3 -8.70 -4.39 -0.18
C ALA A 3 -7.96 -3.33 0.66
N PHE A 4 -8.39 -2.08 0.54
CA PHE A 4 -7.89 -0.95 1.31
C PHE A 4 -8.20 -1.02 2.83
N LYS A 5 -9.33 -1.63 3.23
CA LYS A 5 -9.65 -1.87 4.65
C LYS A 5 -8.93 -3.10 5.19
N ALA A 6 -8.81 -4.16 4.38
CA ALA A 6 -8.07 -5.38 4.75
C ALA A 6 -6.56 -5.15 4.97
N PHE A 7 -6.02 -4.08 4.37
CA PHE A 7 -4.63 -3.67 4.58
C PHE A 7 -4.40 -2.94 5.92
N LYS A 8 -5.41 -2.26 6.48
CA LYS A 8 -5.28 -1.58 7.78
C LYS A 8 -5.36 -2.52 8.98
N THR A 9 -5.63 -3.80 8.78
CA THR A 9 -5.90 -4.77 9.86
C THR A 9 -4.72 -5.68 10.19
N CYS A 10 -3.60 -5.63 9.44
CA CYS A 10 -2.45 -6.50 9.71
C CYS A 10 -1.61 -6.06 10.92
N VAL A 11 -1.73 -4.79 11.34
CA VAL A 11 -0.97 -4.19 12.46
C VAL A 11 -1.92 -3.28 13.23
N PRO A 12 -1.86 -3.23 14.58
CA PRO A 12 -2.65 -2.31 15.37
C PRO A 12 -2.34 -0.84 15.02
N ILE A 13 -3.35 0.03 15.10
CA ILE A 13 -3.17 1.47 14.93
C ILE A 13 -2.58 2.02 16.23
N THR A 14 -1.25 2.10 16.28
CA THR A 14 -0.51 2.72 17.39
C THR A 14 -0.09 4.16 17.06
N TRP A 15 0.19 4.95 18.10
CA TRP A 15 0.77 6.27 17.92
C TRP A 15 2.20 6.14 17.37
N SER A 16 2.52 6.93 16.35
CA SER A 16 3.86 6.93 15.75
C SER A 16 4.37 8.37 15.58
N PRO A 17 5.69 8.59 15.74
CA PRO A 17 6.29 9.91 15.54
C PRO A 17 6.31 10.31 14.06
N ASN A 18 6.29 9.33 13.16
CA ASN A 18 6.38 9.52 11.72
C ASN A 18 5.13 9.01 11.01
N LEU A 19 4.58 9.84 10.12
CA LEU A 19 3.46 9.49 9.25
C LEU A 19 3.95 9.33 7.81
N TYR A 20 3.53 8.23 7.18
CA TYR A 20 3.77 7.98 5.77
C TYR A 20 2.51 8.31 4.99
N ILE A 21 2.63 9.27 4.09
CA ILE A 21 1.50 9.90 3.43
C ILE A 21 1.59 9.60 1.93
N THR A 22 0.55 8.99 1.37
CA THR A 22 0.48 8.61 -0.03
C THR A 22 -0.67 9.33 -0.73
N LEU A 23 -0.37 10.02 -1.83
CA LEU A 23 -1.42 10.58 -2.69
C LEU A 23 -1.98 9.48 -3.59
N VAL A 24 -3.18 9.00 -3.32
CA VAL A 24 -3.79 7.88 -4.07
C VAL A 24 -4.73 8.39 -5.16
N ARG A 25 -5.40 9.52 -4.93
CA ARG A 25 -6.32 10.11 -5.91
C ARG A 25 -5.68 11.31 -6.61
N GLY A 26 -5.97 11.45 -7.91
CA GLY A 26 -5.45 12.54 -8.73
C GLY A 26 -5.84 13.94 -8.24
N ILE A 27 -4.99 14.91 -8.58
CA ILE A 27 -5.15 16.35 -8.33
C ILE A 27 -6.15 17.07 -9.28
N PRO A 28 -6.37 16.67 -10.56
CA PRO A 28 -7.24 17.46 -11.44
C PRO A 28 -8.68 17.52 -10.89
N GLY A 29 -9.34 18.67 -11.05
CA GLY A 29 -10.68 18.92 -10.52
C GLY A 29 -10.77 19.14 -9.01
N THR A 30 -9.65 19.15 -8.27
CA THR A 30 -9.67 19.45 -6.83
C THR A 30 -9.69 20.95 -6.54
N ARG A 31 -10.19 21.36 -5.36
CA ARG A 31 -10.23 22.78 -4.93
C ARG A 31 -8.82 23.35 -4.88
N LYS A 32 -8.64 24.62 -5.28
CA LYS A 32 -7.33 25.32 -5.28
C LYS A 32 -6.60 25.21 -3.92
N LEU A 33 -7.36 25.31 -2.83
CA LEU A 33 -6.83 25.18 -1.47
C LEU A 33 -6.19 23.80 -1.22
N HIS A 34 -6.84 22.71 -1.66
CA HIS A 34 -6.30 21.36 -1.49
C HIS A 34 -5.02 21.17 -2.31
N ARG A 35 -4.94 21.77 -3.51
CA ARG A 35 -3.73 21.73 -4.34
C ARG A 35 -2.55 22.38 -3.62
N ARG A 36 -2.77 23.56 -3.01
CA ARG A 36 -1.75 24.25 -2.20
C ARG A 36 -1.30 23.40 -1.00
N THR A 37 -2.24 22.78 -0.28
CA THR A 37 -1.91 21.89 0.84
C THR A 37 -1.09 20.68 0.39
N LEU A 38 -1.46 20.04 -0.72
CA LEU A 38 -0.70 18.92 -1.29
C LEU A 38 0.69 19.34 -1.79
N GLU A 39 0.80 20.53 -2.38
CA GLU A 39 2.08 21.07 -2.81
C GLU A 39 3.01 21.37 -1.62
N ALA A 40 2.49 21.94 -0.53
CA ALA A 40 3.23 22.15 0.71
C ALA A 40 3.71 20.81 1.32
N LEU A 41 2.89 19.76 1.23
CA LEU A 41 3.27 18.40 1.63
C LEU A 41 4.27 17.73 0.66
N ARG A 42 4.55 18.35 -0.50
CA ARG A 42 5.38 17.82 -1.61
C ARG A 42 4.77 16.62 -2.35
N LEU A 43 3.44 16.51 -2.36
CA LEU A 43 2.67 15.48 -3.07
C LEU A 43 2.18 16.00 -4.43
N ARG A 44 3.11 16.12 -5.40
CA ARG A 44 2.81 16.65 -6.74
C ARG A 44 2.32 15.62 -7.76
N LYS A 45 2.68 14.34 -7.59
CA LYS A 45 2.31 13.23 -8.49
C LYS A 45 1.57 12.14 -7.72
N CYS A 46 0.64 11.44 -8.39
CA CYS A 46 -0.08 10.30 -7.83
C CYS A 46 0.89 9.17 -7.44
N ASN A 47 0.49 8.35 -6.47
CA ASN A 47 1.24 7.23 -5.90
C ASN A 47 2.60 7.61 -5.30
N ARG A 48 2.86 8.91 -5.12
CA ARG A 48 4.04 9.39 -4.39
C ARG A 48 3.79 9.25 -2.89
N THR A 49 4.76 8.69 -2.20
CA THR A 49 4.80 8.59 -0.74
C THR A 49 5.79 9.60 -0.17
N VAL A 50 5.43 10.30 0.89
CA VAL A 50 6.29 11.26 1.60
C VAL A 50 6.16 11.01 3.10
N MET A 51 7.31 10.97 3.78
CA MET A 51 7.39 10.89 5.24
C MET A 51 7.29 12.30 5.85
N ARG A 52 6.50 12.44 6.91
CA ARG A 52 6.38 13.68 7.70
C ARG A 52 6.29 13.36 9.19
N TRP A 53 6.81 14.25 10.03
CA TRP A 53 6.61 14.16 11.46
C TRP A 53 5.14 14.35 11.85
N ASN A 54 4.73 13.63 12.89
CA ASN A 54 3.39 13.67 13.45
C ASN A 54 3.19 14.91 14.33
N THR A 55 3.12 16.08 13.69
CA THR A 55 2.81 17.35 14.36
C THR A 55 1.34 17.71 14.20
N PRO A 56 0.73 18.47 15.14
CA PRO A 56 -0.66 18.92 15.02
C PRO A 56 -0.91 19.70 13.72
N THR A 57 0.07 20.48 13.25
CA THR A 57 -0.01 21.21 11.98
C THR A 57 -0.15 20.26 10.78
N VAL A 58 0.69 19.23 10.69
CA VAL A 58 0.60 18.22 9.62
C VAL A 58 -0.73 17.46 9.70
N ARG A 59 -1.19 17.13 10.91
CA ARG A 59 -2.51 16.49 11.11
C ARG A 59 -3.65 17.36 10.61
N GLY A 60 -3.62 18.67 10.85
CA GLY A 60 -4.60 19.63 10.32
C GLY A 60 -4.60 19.68 8.79
N MET A 61 -3.42 19.74 8.17
CA MET A 61 -3.27 19.67 6.71
C MET A 61 -3.83 18.38 6.14
N LEU A 62 -3.53 17.24 6.77
CA LEU A 62 -4.01 15.92 6.37
C LEU A 62 -5.54 15.80 6.45
N GLN A 63 -6.13 16.35 7.51
CA GLN A 63 -7.59 16.32 7.69
C GLN A 63 -8.30 17.06 6.55
N GLN A 64 -7.72 18.15 6.06
CA GLN A 64 -8.23 18.91 4.92
C GLN A 64 -8.22 18.10 3.61
N VAL A 65 -7.18 17.28 3.39
CA VAL A 65 -7.00 16.48 2.16
C VAL A 65 -7.34 15.00 2.32
N LYS A 66 -8.01 14.60 3.41
CA LYS A 66 -8.26 13.20 3.81
C LYS A 66 -8.87 12.29 2.74
N ARG A 67 -9.63 12.84 1.77
CA ARG A 67 -10.24 12.05 0.69
C ARG A 67 -9.27 11.68 -0.45
N LEU A 68 -8.17 12.43 -0.58
CA LEU A 68 -7.21 12.27 -1.68
C LEU A 68 -6.04 11.37 -1.27
N VAL A 69 -5.81 11.29 0.03
CA VAL A 69 -4.58 10.80 0.63
C VAL A 69 -4.87 9.62 1.53
N VAL A 70 -3.90 8.71 1.57
CA VAL A 70 -3.85 7.59 2.50
C VAL A 70 -2.72 7.84 3.47
N VAL A 71 -3.01 7.65 4.75
CA VAL A 71 -2.04 7.80 5.83
C VAL A 71 -1.78 6.43 6.44
N GLU A 72 -0.50 6.11 6.59
CA GLU A 72 0.00 4.92 7.26
C GLU A 72 0.88 5.36 8.44
N THR A 73 0.81 4.61 9.53
CA THR A 73 1.80 4.72 10.61
C THR A 73 3.11 4.08 10.16
N GLU A 74 4.20 4.37 10.88
CA GLU A 74 5.51 3.80 10.57
C GLU A 74 5.51 2.26 10.54
N GLU A 75 4.86 1.62 11.53
CA GLU A 75 4.78 0.16 11.61
C GLU A 75 3.97 -0.44 10.45
N MET A 76 2.85 0.18 10.09
CA MET A 76 2.03 -0.25 8.95
C MET A 76 2.82 -0.16 7.63
N PHE A 77 3.59 0.93 7.45
CA PHE A 77 4.42 1.10 6.26
C PHE A 77 5.50 0.01 6.15
N LYS A 78 6.19 -0.29 7.27
CA LYS A 78 7.20 -1.36 7.34
C LYS A 78 6.58 -2.74 7.07
N ALA A 79 5.45 -3.05 7.69
CA ALA A 79 4.74 -4.31 7.47
C ALA A 79 4.32 -4.51 6.01
N ARG A 80 3.84 -3.45 5.35
CA ARG A 80 3.53 -3.49 3.91
C ARG A 80 4.75 -3.80 3.08
N LYS A 81 5.87 -3.12 3.36
CA LYS A 81 7.12 -3.31 2.62
C LYS A 81 7.69 -4.70 2.83
N ALA A 82 7.63 -5.25 4.04
CA ALA A 82 8.00 -6.62 4.32
C ALA A 82 7.11 -7.63 3.57
N LYS A 83 5.79 -7.43 3.57
CA LYS A 83 4.86 -8.29 2.81
C LYS A 83 5.11 -8.22 1.31
N GLU A 84 5.37 -7.03 0.77
CA GLU A 84 5.73 -6.83 -0.63
C GLU A 84 7.04 -7.55 -0.98
N ALA A 85 8.04 -7.49 -0.11
CA ALA A 85 9.30 -8.22 -0.25
C ALA A 85 9.07 -9.74 -0.24
N ASN A 86 8.32 -10.26 0.75
CA ASN A 86 8.01 -11.69 0.86
C ASN A 86 7.19 -12.19 -0.35
N HIS A 87 6.28 -11.37 -0.86
CA HIS A 87 5.49 -11.72 -2.03
C HIS A 87 6.33 -11.78 -3.31
N ARG A 88 7.33 -10.90 -3.42
CA ARG A 88 8.29 -10.84 -4.54
C ARG A 88 9.46 -11.80 -4.40
N ALA A 89 9.71 -12.34 -3.21
CA ALA A 89 10.78 -13.29 -2.96
C ALA A 89 10.59 -14.54 -3.84
N LEU A 90 11.71 -15.13 -4.27
CA LEU A 90 11.70 -16.34 -5.07
C LEU A 90 11.00 -17.45 -4.29
N ARG A 91 9.99 -18.06 -4.92
CA ARG A 91 9.33 -19.25 -4.38
C ARG A 91 10.15 -20.47 -4.75
N PRO A 92 10.22 -21.50 -3.89
CA PRO A 92 10.88 -22.74 -4.26
C PRO A 92 10.25 -23.32 -5.53
N PRO A 93 11.05 -23.99 -6.37
CA PRO A 93 10.54 -24.61 -7.58
C PRO A 93 9.49 -25.67 -7.22
N LEU A 94 8.44 -25.74 -8.02
CA LEU A 94 7.41 -26.76 -7.87
C LEU A 94 7.86 -28.01 -8.62
N VAL A 95 8.17 -29.07 -7.89
CA VAL A 95 8.54 -30.37 -8.46
C VAL A 95 7.26 -31.18 -8.68
N VAL A 96 6.88 -31.40 -9.94
CA VAL A 96 5.76 -32.28 -10.31
C VAL A 96 6.31 -33.64 -10.73
N ASN A 97 6.09 -34.66 -9.91
CA ASN A 97 6.37 -36.06 -10.27
C ASN A 97 5.06 -36.65 -10.83
N HIS A 98 4.97 -36.83 -12.15
CA HIS A 98 3.86 -37.55 -12.76
C HIS A 98 4.19 -39.03 -12.86
N LEU A 99 3.20 -39.87 -12.57
CA LEU A 99 3.31 -41.30 -12.84
C LEU A 99 3.29 -41.51 -14.36
N PRO A 100 4.10 -42.45 -14.90
CA PRO A 100 4.04 -42.78 -16.33
C PRO A 100 2.64 -43.26 -16.69
N ALA A 101 2.16 -42.87 -17.87
CA ALA A 101 0.86 -43.33 -18.36
C ALA A 101 0.86 -44.87 -18.42
N PRO A 102 -0.19 -45.55 -17.93
CA PRO A 102 -0.31 -46.99 -18.11
C PRO A 102 -0.30 -47.31 -19.61
N PRO A 103 0.37 -48.40 -20.04
CA PRO A 103 0.44 -48.77 -21.44
C PRO A 103 -0.97 -48.94 -22.01
N ALA A 104 -1.21 -48.39 -23.20
CA ALA A 104 -2.49 -48.54 -23.88
C ALA A 104 -2.74 -50.03 -24.17
N SER A 105 -3.73 -50.62 -23.51
CA SER A 105 -4.25 -51.95 -23.87
C SER A 105 -5.01 -51.82 -25.17
N CYS A 106 -4.31 -51.95 -26.29
CA CYS A 106 -4.92 -52.16 -27.59
C CYS A 106 -5.41 -53.62 -27.63
N SER A 107 -6.70 -53.81 -27.34
CA SER A 107 -7.36 -55.12 -27.50
C SER A 107 -7.68 -55.34 -28.99
N PRO A 108 -7.43 -56.54 -29.54
CA PRO A 108 -7.67 -56.87 -30.94
C PRO A 108 -9.15 -56.96 -31.31
#